data_AF-A0A7C5HLI8-F1
#
_entry.id   AF-A0A7C5HLI8-F1
#
_cell.length_a   1.000
_cell.length_b   1.000
_cell.length_c   1.000
_cell.angle_alpha   90.00
_cell.angle_beta   90.00
_cell.angle_gamma   90.00
#
_symmetry.space_group_name_H-M   'P 1'
#
loop_
_entity.id
_entity.type
_entity.pdbx_description
1 polymer ?
#
loop_
_entity_poly.entity_id
_entity_poly.type
_entity_poly.pdbx_seq_one_letter_code
_entity_poly.pdbx_strand_id
1 'polypeptide(L)'
;MMEDNNQNNQNNSAANSGENAAANTGATGNERPQNQSRNNNPRRNSQNRNNSNRNGNQKQPNQGQGGQSGQGNRPKKRKGPPKFSAKLGNQEWELKIKDAIKANKKVRADALACYNKIKPSNATVKITPLGGLGEIGGNFMVMETATSAIIIDIGMSFPSEDMHGVDILVPDFSYIRKIKDKIDAIIITHGHEDHIGAVPYFFKQFKYPIYGTPLPLGMLANKFDEHGLKKDKSYFIPIEKRKVYKIGDFEIEWMHITHSIIDASSLAITTDAGTIIHTGDFKIDHTPIDGMPTDLHRFAHYGEKGVLLLLSDSTNSYKPGITPSESTVGPTFDKIFSQAKGRVIMSTFSSNIHRVYQAIQHGIKYNRKVCVIGRSMERNLDIAIELGYINLDRRIFIDPHEINKYDDKDVLIVTTGSQGESMSALYRMATNEHRHVRIKPTDQIIISAKAIPGNEASVSRILNFLIKAGASVAYQDFSEIHVSGHAAMEEQKLMLRLIKPKFFMPVHGEYNHIHKHSQTGIACGVNPRNILLMSDGDQIEVSQRGLR
;
A
#
# COMPACT_ATOMS: atom_id res chain seq x y z
N MET A 1 4.95 15.38 -70.58
CA MET A 1 4.25 16.06 -71.68
C MET A 1 3.38 17.14 -71.05
N MET A 2 3.72 18.40 -71.36
CA MET A 2 2.89 19.62 -71.45
C MET A 2 2.02 19.97 -70.23
N GLU A 3 2.35 21.02 -69.46
CA GLU A 3 2.28 22.47 -69.76
C GLU A 3 0.84 23.02 -69.92
N ASP A 4 0.58 24.00 -69.05
CA ASP A 4 -0.07 25.29 -69.26
C ASP A 4 -1.58 25.42 -69.49
N ASN A 5 -2.20 26.14 -68.55
CA ASN A 5 -2.78 27.48 -68.77
C ASN A 5 -3.51 27.92 -67.49
N ASN A 6 -3.65 29.19 -67.10
CA ASN A 6 -2.96 30.45 -67.37
C ASN A 6 -3.64 31.48 -66.44
N GLN A 7 -2.89 32.47 -65.96
CA GLN A 7 -3.29 33.89 -65.79
C GLN A 7 -4.45 34.30 -64.85
N ASN A 8 -4.46 35.46 -64.19
CA ASN A 8 -3.47 36.49 -63.87
C ASN A 8 -4.17 37.56 -63.00
N ASN A 9 -3.33 38.41 -62.43
CA ASN A 9 -3.56 39.78 -61.94
C ASN A 9 -4.19 39.99 -60.56
N GLN A 10 -3.76 40.96 -59.74
CA GLN A 10 -2.53 41.75 -59.52
C GLN A 10 -2.98 42.98 -58.69
N ASN A 11 -2.09 43.42 -57.80
CA ASN A 11 -1.81 44.84 -57.48
C ASN A 11 -2.67 45.61 -56.47
N ASN A 12 -2.08 45.84 -55.27
CA ASN A 12 -1.37 47.08 -54.85
C ASN A 12 -1.55 47.25 -53.33
N SER A 13 -0.55 47.21 -52.43
CA SER A 13 0.77 47.86 -52.30
C SER A 13 0.77 49.22 -51.60
N ALA A 14 1.71 49.34 -50.64
CA ALA A 14 2.32 50.53 -50.02
C ALA A 14 1.52 51.22 -48.90
N ALA A 15 1.94 51.15 -47.62
CA ALA A 15 3.12 51.77 -46.98
C ALA A 15 2.96 53.29 -46.74
N ASN A 16 3.00 53.75 -45.48
CA ASN A 16 4.10 54.58 -44.99
C ASN A 16 4.06 54.84 -43.47
N SER A 17 5.26 55.14 -42.99
CA SER A 17 5.80 55.63 -41.71
C SER A 17 5.14 56.85 -41.05
N GLY A 18 5.52 57.12 -39.79
CA GLY A 18 5.46 58.48 -39.22
C GLY A 18 5.43 58.57 -37.69
N GLU A 19 6.49 59.14 -37.12
CA GLU A 19 6.76 59.40 -35.70
C GLU A 19 5.93 60.52 -35.04
N ASN A 20 6.07 60.59 -33.70
CA ASN A 20 6.27 61.78 -32.85
C ASN A 20 5.21 62.18 -31.80
N ALA A 21 5.65 62.02 -30.54
CA ALA A 21 5.86 63.07 -29.53
C ALA A 21 4.67 63.72 -28.77
N ALA A 22 4.68 63.42 -27.46
CA ALA A 22 4.88 64.35 -26.34
C ALA A 22 3.69 65.07 -25.66
N ALA A 23 3.82 65.05 -24.31
CA ALA A 23 3.68 66.16 -23.36
C ALA A 23 2.34 66.42 -22.63
N ASN A 24 2.32 65.98 -21.36
CA ASN A 24 2.48 66.82 -20.15
C ASN A 24 1.24 67.23 -19.31
N THR A 25 1.55 67.39 -18.01
CA THR A 25 0.82 68.05 -16.88
C THR A 25 -0.20 67.18 -16.12
N GLY A 26 -0.25 67.15 -14.79
CA GLY A 26 0.40 67.96 -13.75
C GLY A 26 0.20 67.34 -12.36
N ALA A 27 0.97 67.86 -11.40
CA ALA A 27 1.26 67.29 -10.08
C ALA A 27 0.37 67.83 -8.93
N THR A 28 0.70 67.35 -7.71
CA THR A 28 0.34 67.82 -6.33
C THR A 28 -0.88 67.13 -5.69
N GLY A 29 -0.92 66.72 -4.42
CA GLY A 29 0.02 66.73 -3.30
C GLY A 29 -0.60 66.03 -2.05
N ASN A 30 0.27 65.51 -1.17
CA ASN A 30 0.13 65.08 0.25
C ASN A 30 -1.27 64.96 0.92
N GLU A 31 -1.54 63.86 1.63
CA GLU A 31 -1.24 63.62 3.06
C GLU A 31 -1.59 62.17 3.49
N ARG A 32 -0.91 61.70 4.56
CA ARG A 32 -0.89 60.35 5.17
C ARG A 32 -1.99 60.18 6.25
N PRO A 33 -2.34 58.95 6.72
CA PRO A 33 -1.62 58.25 7.80
C PRO A 33 -1.40 56.74 7.54
N GLN A 34 -0.18 56.22 7.72
CA GLN A 34 0.30 55.41 8.87
C GLN A 34 -0.43 54.07 9.12
N ASN A 35 0.19 52.95 8.74
CA ASN A 35 0.84 52.04 9.71
C ASN A 35 1.75 51.00 9.00
N GLN A 36 3.04 51.02 9.33
CA GLN A 36 4.01 49.94 9.05
C GLN A 36 4.65 49.56 10.38
N SER A 37 4.68 48.28 10.73
CA SER A 37 5.77 47.73 11.55
C SER A 37 6.63 46.81 10.68
N ARG A 38 7.87 47.25 10.45
CA ARG A 38 8.96 46.50 9.83
C ARG A 38 9.53 45.50 10.85
N ASN A 39 10.10 44.37 10.42
CA ASN A 39 11.54 44.35 10.12
C ASN A 39 12.07 43.02 9.57
N ASN A 40 13.18 43.20 8.87
CA ASN A 40 13.93 42.31 8.00
C ASN A 40 14.67 41.16 8.71
N ASN A 41 14.78 40.05 7.99
CA ASN A 41 15.89 39.09 8.04
C ASN A 41 17.08 39.68 7.20
N PRO A 42 18.36 39.20 7.25
CA PRO A 42 18.65 37.77 7.11
C PRO A 42 20.03 37.21 7.61
N ARG A 43 20.13 35.88 7.49
CA ARG A 43 21.32 35.00 7.33
C ARG A 43 22.20 34.67 8.56
N ARG A 44 22.20 33.38 8.94
CA ARG A 44 23.36 32.46 8.74
C ARG A 44 23.05 30.99 9.14
N ASN A 45 23.61 30.09 8.32
CA ASN A 45 24.02 28.69 8.63
C ASN A 45 24.66 28.59 10.03
N SER A 46 24.71 27.47 10.77
CA SER A 46 24.82 26.05 10.43
C SER A 46 24.59 25.22 11.70
N GLN A 47 24.22 23.95 11.52
CA GLN A 47 24.51 22.80 12.41
C GLN A 47 23.93 22.84 13.83
N ASN A 48 22.94 21.97 14.07
CA ASN A 48 22.75 21.40 15.40
C ASN A 48 22.46 19.89 15.30
N ARG A 49 23.46 19.10 15.69
CA ARG A 49 23.37 17.68 16.01
C ARG A 49 23.18 17.54 17.52
N ASN A 50 22.26 16.65 17.89
CA ASN A 50 22.25 15.74 19.04
C ASN A 50 22.79 16.24 20.39
N ASN A 51 21.92 16.15 21.40
CA ASN A 51 22.37 15.83 22.75
C ASN A 51 21.56 14.66 23.32
N SER A 52 22.12 13.46 23.17
CA SER A 52 21.76 12.26 23.90
C SER A 52 22.69 12.12 25.10
N ASN A 53 22.11 12.16 26.30
CA ASN A 53 22.79 11.85 27.56
C ASN A 53 23.04 10.33 27.66
N ARG A 54 24.31 9.91 27.73
CA ARG A 54 24.72 8.65 28.39
C ARG A 54 26.08 8.80 29.07
N ASN A 55 26.10 8.29 30.30
CA ASN A 55 27.19 8.18 31.25
C ASN A 55 28.45 7.49 30.71
N GLY A 56 29.61 7.93 31.21
CA GLY A 56 30.88 7.20 31.17
C GLY A 56 31.80 7.64 32.30
N ASN A 57 31.99 6.74 33.27
CA ASN A 57 32.94 6.81 34.39
C ASN A 57 34.37 7.10 33.95
N GLN A 58 35.10 7.93 34.71
CA GLN A 58 36.54 7.76 34.93
C GLN A 58 36.93 8.22 36.37
N LYS A 59 37.59 7.31 37.09
CA LYS A 59 38.24 7.49 38.40
C LYS A 59 39.57 8.25 38.21
N GLN A 60 40.08 9.06 39.15
CA GLN A 60 40.92 8.75 40.36
C GLN A 60 41.66 10.08 40.72
N PRO A 61 42.47 10.23 41.80
CA PRO A 61 42.52 9.55 43.11
C PRO A 61 42.63 10.52 44.34
N ASN A 62 42.59 9.91 45.52
CA ASN A 62 42.77 10.42 46.90
C ASN A 62 44.10 11.16 47.20
N GLN A 63 44.03 12.09 48.16
CA GLN A 63 44.93 12.36 49.31
C GLN A 63 44.28 13.53 50.11
N GLY A 64 44.28 13.66 51.43
CA GLY A 64 44.95 13.02 52.54
C GLY A 64 44.35 13.56 53.86
N GLN A 65 44.89 13.07 54.97
CA GLN A 65 44.40 13.05 56.34
C GLN A 65 44.24 14.39 57.07
N GLY A 66 43.42 14.38 58.14
CA GLY A 66 43.85 14.91 59.44
C GLY A 66 42.89 15.87 60.15
N GLY A 67 42.55 15.56 61.41
CA GLY A 67 42.19 16.57 62.40
C GLY A 67 40.84 16.38 63.11
N GLN A 68 40.90 15.97 64.37
CA GLN A 68 39.78 15.80 65.29
C GLN A 68 39.13 17.12 65.76
N SER A 69 37.91 16.95 66.30
CA SER A 69 37.29 17.68 67.42
C SER A 69 36.37 18.87 67.11
N GLY A 70 35.23 18.91 67.82
CA GLY A 70 34.40 20.11 67.98
C GLY A 70 32.91 19.93 67.69
N GLN A 71 32.12 19.63 68.72
CA GLN A 71 30.66 19.53 68.71
C GLN A 71 29.96 20.85 68.36
N GLY A 72 28.78 20.77 67.71
CA GLY A 72 27.69 21.71 67.99
C GLY A 72 26.97 22.39 66.81
N ASN A 73 26.14 21.65 66.06
CA ASN A 73 24.75 22.01 65.73
C ASN A 73 24.19 21.08 64.63
N ARG A 74 23.21 20.23 64.96
CA ARG A 74 22.47 19.43 63.97
C ARG A 74 21.38 20.28 63.32
N PRO A 75 21.37 20.48 61.98
CA PRO A 75 20.19 20.99 61.30
C PRO A 75 19.14 19.88 61.19
N LYS A 76 17.89 20.19 61.56
CA LYS A 76 16.72 19.31 61.45
C LYS A 76 16.59 18.75 60.03
N LYS A 77 16.63 17.41 59.89
CA LYS A 77 16.27 16.72 58.64
C LYS A 77 14.83 17.09 58.24
N ARG A 78 14.68 17.80 57.11
CA ARG A 78 13.40 17.94 56.41
C ARG A 78 12.86 16.54 56.10
N LYS A 79 11.68 16.21 56.64
CA LYS A 79 10.94 15.00 56.27
C LYS A 79 10.64 15.08 54.76
N GLY A 80 11.05 14.07 54.01
CA GLY A 80 10.65 13.91 52.61
C GLY A 80 9.13 13.78 52.49
N PRO A 81 8.58 13.94 51.27
CA PRO A 81 7.14 13.92 51.05
C PRO A 81 6.54 12.59 51.55
N PRO A 82 5.33 12.59 52.12
CA PRO A 82 4.70 11.37 52.62
C PRO A 82 4.51 10.39 51.46
N LYS A 83 5.03 9.17 51.63
CA LYS A 83 4.73 8.05 50.72
C LYS A 83 3.25 7.70 50.89
N PHE A 84 2.41 8.14 49.96
CA PHE A 84 1.05 7.63 49.85
C PHE A 84 1.11 6.16 49.44
N SER A 85 1.07 5.24 50.41
CA SER A 85 0.66 3.86 50.17
C SER A 85 -0.64 3.62 50.92
N ALA A 86 -1.76 4.04 50.32
CA ALA A 86 -3.06 3.60 50.78
C ALA A 86 -3.18 2.09 50.48
N LYS A 87 -2.73 1.25 51.41
CA LYS A 87 -3.00 -0.18 51.38
C LYS A 87 -4.45 -0.35 51.83
N LEU A 88 -5.28 -0.95 50.97
CA LEU A 88 -6.64 -1.37 51.35
C LEU A 88 -6.57 -2.22 52.63
N GLY A 89 -7.37 -1.86 53.64
CA GLY A 89 -7.47 -2.56 54.91
C GLY A 89 -8.24 -3.88 54.80
N ASN A 90 -8.88 -4.29 55.90
CA ASN A 90 -9.58 -5.58 56.03
C ASN A 90 -11.10 -5.42 56.24
N GLN A 91 -11.67 -4.25 55.94
CA GLN A 91 -13.14 -4.11 55.96
C GLN A 91 -13.76 -4.93 54.82
N GLU A 92 -15.01 -5.37 54.99
CA GLU A 92 -15.68 -6.28 54.05
C GLU A 92 -15.68 -5.74 52.60
N TRP A 93 -15.95 -4.43 52.42
CA TRP A 93 -15.93 -3.80 51.11
C TRP A 93 -14.51 -3.73 50.52
N GLU A 94 -13.47 -3.59 51.35
CA GLU A 94 -12.06 -3.58 50.91
C GLU A 94 -11.59 -4.97 50.46
N LEU A 95 -12.07 -6.02 51.12
CA LEU A 95 -11.85 -7.41 50.71
C LEU A 95 -12.51 -7.69 49.35
N LYS A 96 -13.78 -7.28 49.18
CA LYS A 96 -14.48 -7.37 47.88
C LYS A 96 -13.72 -6.62 46.77
N ILE A 97 -13.17 -5.45 47.06
CA ILE A 97 -12.32 -4.71 46.10
C ILE A 97 -11.02 -5.47 45.79
N LYS A 98 -10.34 -6.04 46.79
CA LYS A 98 -9.12 -6.85 46.58
C LYS A 98 -9.40 -8.04 45.66
N ASP A 99 -10.52 -8.73 45.87
CA ASP A 99 -10.94 -9.86 45.04
C ASP A 99 -11.27 -9.41 43.62
N ALA A 100 -12.00 -8.30 43.46
CA ALA A 100 -12.27 -7.70 42.15
C ALA A 100 -10.99 -7.28 41.42
N ILE A 101 -10.01 -6.70 42.12
CA ILE A 101 -8.70 -6.36 41.54
C ILE A 101 -7.97 -7.62 41.06
N LYS A 102 -7.99 -8.70 41.86
CA LYS A 102 -7.36 -9.98 41.48
C LYS A 102 -8.04 -10.60 40.25
N ALA A 103 -9.37 -10.63 40.23
CA ALA A 103 -10.16 -11.11 39.10
C ALA A 103 -9.87 -10.28 37.84
N ASN A 104 -9.92 -8.95 37.93
CA ASN A 104 -9.65 -8.05 36.80
C ASN A 104 -8.20 -8.15 36.28
N LYS A 105 -7.22 -8.37 37.16
CA LYS A 105 -5.84 -8.65 36.74
C LYS A 105 -5.74 -9.94 35.94
N LYS A 106 -6.43 -11.01 36.37
CA LYS A 106 -6.48 -12.28 35.64
C LYS A 106 -7.13 -12.10 34.27
N VAL A 107 -8.30 -11.47 34.21
CA VAL A 107 -9.00 -11.18 32.93
C VAL A 107 -8.10 -10.39 31.97
N ARG A 108 -7.38 -9.37 32.46
CA ARG A 108 -6.45 -8.59 31.64
C ARG A 108 -5.26 -9.41 31.12
N ALA A 109 -4.70 -10.28 31.95
CA ALA A 109 -3.60 -11.15 31.54
C ALA A 109 -4.08 -12.16 30.47
N ASP A 110 -5.22 -12.79 30.70
CA ASP A 110 -5.81 -13.78 29.78
C ASP A 110 -6.24 -13.12 28.46
N ALA A 111 -6.73 -11.87 28.50
CA ALA A 111 -7.12 -11.12 27.32
C ALA A 111 -5.95 -10.81 26.38
N LEU A 112 -4.73 -10.63 26.91
CA LEU A 112 -3.51 -10.38 26.13
C LEU A 112 -2.79 -11.66 25.71
N ALA A 113 -3.06 -12.78 26.39
CA ALA A 113 -2.46 -14.08 26.12
C ALA A 113 -3.50 -15.12 25.68
N CYS A 114 -4.45 -14.72 24.83
CA CYS A 114 -5.50 -15.61 24.32
C CYS A 114 -4.95 -16.85 23.60
N TYR A 115 -3.73 -16.77 23.07
CA TYR A 115 -3.00 -17.92 22.52
C TYR A 115 -2.75 -19.05 23.53
N ASN A 116 -2.90 -18.83 24.84
CA ASN A 116 -2.87 -19.90 25.84
C ASN A 116 -4.05 -20.87 25.73
N LYS A 117 -5.11 -20.50 24.98
CA LYS A 117 -6.27 -21.35 24.70
C LYS A 117 -6.01 -22.35 23.56
N ILE A 118 -4.90 -22.21 22.81
CA ILE A 118 -4.52 -23.14 21.75
C ILE A 118 -4.38 -24.53 22.37
N LYS A 119 -5.01 -25.54 21.76
CA LYS A 119 -5.00 -26.91 22.29
C LYS A 119 -3.58 -27.48 22.26
N PRO A 120 -3.11 -28.12 23.35
CA PRO A 120 -1.87 -28.89 23.41
C PRO A 120 -1.69 -29.81 22.20
N SER A 121 -0.66 -29.58 21.39
CA SER A 121 -0.34 -30.40 20.22
C SER A 121 1.17 -30.58 20.02
N ASN A 122 1.54 -31.73 19.45
CA ASN A 122 2.91 -32.01 18.99
C ASN A 122 3.09 -31.74 17.49
N ALA A 123 2.01 -31.38 16.79
CA ALA A 123 2.08 -31.04 15.38
C ALA A 123 2.92 -29.78 15.16
N THR A 124 3.59 -29.75 14.02
CA THR A 124 4.39 -28.62 13.54
C THR A 124 3.87 -28.20 12.17
N VAL A 125 4.01 -26.92 11.85
CA VAL A 125 3.86 -26.39 10.50
C VAL A 125 5.17 -25.74 10.11
N LYS A 126 5.74 -26.16 8.99
CA LYS A 126 6.91 -25.54 8.39
C LYS A 126 6.48 -24.39 7.50
N ILE A 127 7.17 -23.27 7.59
CA ILE A 127 6.93 -22.08 6.77
C ILE A 127 8.21 -21.78 6.01
N THR A 128 8.07 -21.59 4.70
CA THR A 128 9.18 -21.28 3.79
C THR A 128 8.75 -20.16 2.84
N PRO A 129 9.08 -18.88 3.15
CA PRO A 129 9.01 -17.80 2.17
C PRO A 129 10.01 -18.10 1.05
N LEU A 130 9.55 -18.06 -0.19
CA LEU A 130 10.35 -18.19 -1.41
C LEU A 130 10.41 -16.87 -2.20
N GLY A 131 9.69 -15.85 -1.73
CA GLY A 131 9.61 -14.51 -2.29
C GLY A 131 8.80 -13.59 -1.37
N GLY A 132 9.05 -12.28 -1.45
CA GLY A 132 8.35 -11.26 -0.65
C GLY A 132 9.05 -10.83 0.64
N LEU A 133 10.25 -11.37 0.93
CA LEU A 133 11.09 -10.92 2.05
C LEU A 133 12.43 -10.37 1.57
N GLY A 134 12.69 -9.10 1.89
CA GLY A 134 13.89 -8.41 1.42
C GLY A 134 13.65 -7.56 0.17
N GLU A 135 12.46 -7.64 -0.40
CA GLU A 135 11.96 -6.81 -1.50
C GLU A 135 10.50 -6.39 -1.27
N ILE A 136 9.97 -5.52 -2.15
CA ILE A 136 8.55 -5.18 -2.19
C ILE A 136 7.96 -5.87 -3.43
N GLY A 137 7.03 -6.80 -3.19
CA GLY A 137 6.40 -7.64 -4.20
C GLY A 137 6.96 -9.06 -4.24
N GLY A 138 6.70 -9.82 -5.32
CA GLY A 138 7.25 -11.18 -5.47
C GLY A 138 6.73 -12.22 -4.49
N ASN A 139 5.58 -12.00 -3.87
CA ASN A 139 5.11 -12.81 -2.76
C ASN A 139 4.92 -14.28 -3.15
N PHE A 140 5.60 -15.15 -2.44
CA PHE A 140 5.50 -16.59 -2.66
C PHE A 140 5.86 -17.32 -1.39
N MET A 141 4.89 -18.01 -0.77
CA MET A 141 5.12 -18.71 0.48
C MET A 141 4.62 -20.15 0.42
N VAL A 142 5.39 -21.06 1.00
CA VAL A 142 4.97 -22.45 1.21
C VAL A 142 4.70 -22.68 2.70
N MET A 143 3.57 -23.31 3.00
CA MET A 143 3.28 -23.87 4.32
C MET A 143 3.12 -25.38 4.23
N GLU A 144 3.78 -26.11 5.12
CA GLU A 144 3.79 -27.57 5.09
C GLU A 144 3.50 -28.20 6.44
N THR A 145 2.70 -29.25 6.46
CA THR A 145 2.61 -30.20 7.58
C THR A 145 3.59 -31.36 7.34
N ALA A 146 3.43 -32.49 8.03
CA ALA A 146 4.20 -33.70 7.70
C ALA A 146 3.80 -34.27 6.32
N THR A 147 2.53 -34.18 5.95
CA THR A 147 1.89 -34.94 4.86
C THR A 147 1.32 -34.07 3.74
N SER A 148 1.15 -32.77 3.98
CA SER A 148 0.42 -31.86 3.09
C SER A 148 1.17 -30.53 2.98
N ALA A 149 1.00 -29.83 1.86
CA ALA A 149 1.58 -28.52 1.61
C ALA A 149 0.64 -27.63 0.81
N ILE A 150 0.63 -26.34 1.14
CA ILE A 150 -0.08 -25.31 0.38
C ILE A 150 0.88 -24.21 -0.02
N ILE A 151 0.59 -23.58 -1.16
CA ILE A 151 1.27 -22.37 -1.62
C ILE A 151 0.34 -21.19 -1.40
N ILE A 152 0.85 -20.11 -0.81
CA ILE A 152 0.14 -18.83 -0.68
C ILE A 152 0.80 -17.85 -1.64
N ASP A 153 0.02 -17.41 -2.64
CA ASP A 153 0.42 -16.52 -3.72
C ASP A 153 1.64 -17.01 -4.54
N ILE A 154 1.75 -16.54 -5.77
CA ILE A 154 2.93 -16.74 -6.64
C ILE A 154 3.11 -15.46 -7.46
N GLY A 155 3.70 -14.47 -6.81
CA GLY A 155 3.95 -13.13 -7.32
C GLY A 155 5.15 -13.04 -8.25
N MET A 156 5.14 -12.03 -9.11
CA MET A 156 6.35 -11.57 -9.81
C MET A 156 6.92 -10.32 -9.13
N SER A 157 8.23 -10.10 -9.29
CA SER A 157 8.90 -8.86 -8.90
C SER A 157 9.29 -8.06 -10.14
N PHE A 158 9.51 -6.76 -9.97
CA PHE A 158 9.96 -5.90 -11.05
C PHE A 158 11.49 -5.76 -11.02
N PRO A 159 12.13 -5.73 -12.20
CA PRO A 159 13.58 -5.58 -12.29
C PRO A 159 14.04 -4.20 -11.80
N SER A 160 15.26 -4.15 -11.25
CA SER A 160 15.94 -2.89 -10.92
C SER A 160 16.51 -2.22 -12.18
N GLU A 161 16.83 -0.91 -12.08
CA GLU A 161 17.30 -0.11 -13.23
C GLU A 161 18.56 -0.67 -13.93
N ASP A 162 19.38 -1.45 -13.21
CA ASP A 162 20.61 -2.08 -13.69
C ASP A 162 20.38 -3.41 -14.46
N MET A 163 19.17 -3.98 -14.37
CA MET A 163 18.82 -5.23 -15.06
C MET A 163 18.34 -4.98 -16.49
N HIS A 164 19.23 -4.50 -17.35
CA HIS A 164 18.90 -4.17 -18.74
C HIS A 164 18.37 -5.38 -19.53
N GLY A 165 17.23 -5.20 -20.19
CA GLY A 165 16.59 -6.22 -21.04
C GLY A 165 15.76 -7.25 -20.28
N VAL A 166 15.62 -7.11 -18.96
CA VAL A 166 14.71 -7.91 -18.14
C VAL A 166 13.39 -7.15 -18.01
N ASP A 167 12.27 -7.82 -18.29
CA ASP A 167 10.93 -7.24 -18.15
C ASP A 167 10.30 -7.54 -16.79
N ILE A 168 10.49 -8.76 -16.29
CA ILE A 168 9.90 -9.27 -15.04
C ILE A 168 10.86 -10.25 -14.35
N LEU A 169 10.74 -10.38 -13.04
CA LEU A 169 11.42 -11.39 -12.23
C LEU A 169 10.41 -12.42 -11.72
N VAL A 170 10.74 -13.70 -11.89
CA VAL A 170 9.90 -14.83 -11.46
C VAL A 170 10.64 -15.60 -10.36
N PRO A 171 9.96 -16.07 -9.30
CA PRO A 171 10.62 -16.80 -8.22
C PRO A 171 11.27 -18.11 -8.66
N ASP A 172 12.26 -18.59 -7.88
CA ASP A 172 12.87 -19.90 -8.12
C ASP A 172 11.97 -21.04 -7.61
N PHE A 173 11.61 -21.95 -8.52
CA PHE A 173 10.80 -23.13 -8.21
C PHE A 173 11.61 -24.36 -7.77
N SER A 174 12.92 -24.22 -7.47
CA SER A 174 13.78 -25.35 -7.07
C SER A 174 13.28 -26.09 -5.84
N TYR A 175 12.74 -25.38 -4.85
CA TYR A 175 12.17 -26.02 -3.67
C TYR A 175 10.89 -26.80 -3.99
N ILE A 176 10.03 -26.22 -4.83
CA ILE A 176 8.78 -26.83 -5.28
C ILE A 176 9.02 -28.16 -5.97
N ARG A 177 10.06 -28.27 -6.81
CA ARG A 177 10.44 -29.55 -7.43
C ARG A 177 10.70 -30.67 -6.41
N LYS A 178 11.20 -30.33 -5.22
CA LYS A 178 11.50 -31.30 -4.14
C LYS A 178 10.26 -31.75 -3.38
N ILE A 179 9.24 -30.89 -3.27
CA ILE A 179 8.03 -31.14 -2.49
C ILE A 179 6.76 -31.32 -3.33
N LYS A 180 6.89 -31.40 -4.66
CA LYS A 180 5.78 -31.39 -5.63
C LYS A 180 4.64 -32.36 -5.29
N ASP A 181 4.96 -33.55 -4.78
CA ASP A 181 3.99 -34.62 -4.50
C ASP A 181 3.19 -34.38 -3.21
N LYS A 182 3.59 -33.38 -2.42
CA LYS A 182 2.96 -32.98 -1.16
C LYS A 182 2.02 -31.77 -1.32
N ILE A 183 2.09 -31.06 -2.45
CA ILE A 183 1.34 -29.81 -2.64
C ILE A 183 -0.11 -30.14 -3.03
N ASP A 184 -1.03 -29.69 -2.20
CA ASP A 184 -2.47 -29.89 -2.39
C ASP A 184 -3.12 -28.76 -3.20
N ALA A 185 -2.67 -27.51 -3.01
CA ALA A 185 -3.28 -26.35 -3.66
C ALA A 185 -2.42 -25.09 -3.66
N ILE A 186 -2.80 -24.16 -4.54
CA ILE A 186 -2.38 -22.76 -4.55
C ILE A 186 -3.53 -21.90 -4.02
N ILE A 187 -3.21 -20.99 -3.11
CA ILE A 187 -4.14 -20.15 -2.35
C ILE A 187 -3.84 -18.70 -2.71
N ILE A 188 -4.80 -18.01 -3.33
CA ILE A 188 -4.65 -16.63 -3.77
C ILE A 188 -5.32 -15.67 -2.79
N THR A 189 -4.59 -14.62 -2.38
CA THR A 189 -5.10 -13.55 -1.51
C THR A 189 -5.83 -12.48 -2.31
N HIS A 190 -5.24 -11.97 -3.39
CA HIS A 190 -5.80 -10.93 -4.25
C HIS A 190 -5.13 -10.88 -5.64
N GLY A 191 -5.63 -10.01 -6.52
CA GLY A 191 -5.30 -10.03 -7.95
C GLY A 191 -4.12 -9.15 -8.40
N HIS A 192 -3.25 -8.67 -7.50
CA HIS A 192 -2.08 -7.90 -7.93
C HIS A 192 -0.97 -8.76 -8.53
N GLU A 193 -0.13 -8.17 -9.40
CA GLU A 193 0.94 -8.87 -10.11
C GLU A 193 1.99 -9.48 -9.19
N ASP A 194 2.26 -8.82 -8.08
CA ASP A 194 3.14 -9.30 -7.02
C ASP A 194 2.51 -10.39 -6.14
N HIS A 195 1.32 -10.88 -6.49
CA HIS A 195 0.66 -12.05 -5.87
C HIS A 195 0.24 -13.12 -6.87
N ILE A 196 -0.13 -12.75 -8.11
CA ILE A 196 -0.58 -13.72 -9.13
C ILE A 196 0.29 -13.75 -10.39
N GLY A 197 1.22 -12.83 -10.53
CA GLY A 197 1.93 -12.57 -11.79
C GLY A 197 2.80 -13.72 -12.27
N ALA A 198 3.39 -14.49 -11.36
CA ALA A 198 4.22 -15.64 -11.69
C ALA A 198 3.44 -16.96 -11.80
N VAL A 199 2.14 -16.99 -11.47
CA VAL A 199 1.31 -18.20 -11.56
C VAL A 199 1.32 -18.83 -12.97
N PRO A 200 1.21 -18.10 -14.10
CA PRO A 200 1.29 -18.73 -15.44
C PRO A 200 2.64 -19.40 -15.73
N TYR A 201 3.74 -18.85 -15.20
CA TYR A 201 5.08 -19.42 -15.37
C TYR A 201 5.24 -20.68 -14.52
N PHE A 202 4.70 -20.67 -13.31
CA PHE A 202 4.60 -21.83 -12.44
C PHE A 202 3.73 -22.94 -13.08
N PHE A 203 2.58 -22.59 -13.63
CA PHE A 203 1.60 -23.55 -14.16
C PHE A 203 2.07 -24.32 -15.40
N LYS A 204 3.06 -23.79 -16.12
CA LYS A 204 3.75 -24.51 -17.20
C LYS A 204 4.57 -25.70 -16.69
N GLN A 205 4.95 -25.71 -15.41
CA GLN A 205 5.78 -26.75 -14.79
C GLN A 205 4.99 -27.60 -13.80
N PHE A 206 4.07 -27.01 -13.03
CA PHE A 206 3.31 -27.70 -11.99
C PHE A 206 1.84 -27.31 -12.03
N LYS A 207 0.94 -28.30 -11.95
CA LYS A 207 -0.50 -28.08 -12.02
C LYS A 207 -1.17 -28.52 -10.73
N TYR A 208 -1.67 -27.55 -9.98
CA TYR A 208 -2.42 -27.77 -8.74
C TYR A 208 -3.71 -26.96 -8.76
N PRO A 209 -4.77 -27.37 -8.03
CA PRO A 209 -5.96 -26.56 -7.87
C PRO A 209 -5.63 -25.14 -7.34
N ILE A 210 -6.25 -24.12 -7.93
CA ILE A 210 -6.05 -22.71 -7.55
C ILE A 210 -7.32 -22.20 -6.88
N TYR A 211 -7.24 -21.91 -5.59
CA TYR A 211 -8.32 -21.35 -4.80
C TYR A 211 -8.18 -19.83 -4.72
N GLY A 212 -9.25 -19.11 -4.99
CA GLY A 212 -9.27 -17.66 -4.92
C GLY A 212 -10.67 -17.11 -5.03
N THR A 213 -10.82 -15.84 -4.70
CA THR A 213 -12.09 -15.13 -4.88
C THR A 213 -12.34 -14.84 -6.37
N PRO A 214 -13.58 -14.55 -6.79
CA PRO A 214 -13.93 -14.46 -8.22
C PRO A 214 -13.09 -13.47 -9.02
N LEU A 215 -12.78 -12.29 -8.47
CA LEU A 215 -12.00 -11.30 -9.21
C LEU A 215 -10.54 -11.72 -9.44
N PRO A 216 -9.74 -12.11 -8.42
CA PRO A 216 -8.39 -12.64 -8.65
C PRO A 216 -8.36 -13.80 -9.64
N LEU A 217 -9.34 -14.72 -9.58
CA LEU A 217 -9.45 -15.81 -10.54
C LEU A 217 -9.78 -15.32 -11.96
N GLY A 218 -10.65 -14.31 -12.12
CA GLY A 218 -10.95 -13.68 -13.40
C GLY A 218 -9.72 -13.00 -14.01
N MET A 219 -8.97 -12.24 -13.21
CA MET A 219 -7.72 -11.61 -13.65
C MET A 219 -6.67 -12.65 -14.04
N LEU A 220 -6.54 -13.72 -13.26
CA LEU A 220 -5.66 -14.84 -13.56
C LEU A 220 -6.10 -15.60 -14.83
N ALA A 221 -7.40 -15.71 -15.09
CA ALA A 221 -7.93 -16.32 -16.31
C ALA A 221 -7.43 -15.61 -17.56
N ASN A 222 -7.39 -14.27 -17.54
CA ASN A 222 -6.87 -13.49 -18.65
C ASN A 222 -5.37 -13.73 -18.86
N LYS A 223 -4.59 -13.82 -17.77
CA LYS A 223 -3.17 -14.20 -17.87
C LYS A 223 -2.99 -15.60 -18.45
N PHE A 224 -3.84 -16.55 -18.05
CA PHE A 224 -3.80 -17.90 -18.61
C PHE A 224 -4.03 -17.88 -20.12
N ASP A 225 -4.93 -17.03 -20.63
CA ASP A 225 -5.12 -16.89 -22.08
C ASP A 225 -3.88 -16.32 -22.77
N GLU A 226 -3.25 -15.28 -22.20
CA GLU A 226 -2.03 -14.66 -22.75
C GLU A 226 -0.84 -15.62 -22.81
N HIS A 227 -0.78 -16.58 -21.89
CA HIS A 227 0.30 -17.55 -21.80
C HIS A 227 -0.02 -18.91 -22.43
N GLY A 228 -1.15 -19.04 -23.15
CA GLY A 228 -1.54 -20.28 -23.84
C GLY A 228 -2.07 -21.39 -22.93
N LEU A 229 -2.48 -21.05 -21.71
CA LEU A 229 -2.96 -21.94 -20.64
C LEU A 229 -4.50 -21.95 -20.53
N LYS A 230 -5.23 -21.61 -21.60
CA LYS A 230 -6.69 -21.50 -21.58
C LYS A 230 -7.40 -22.75 -21.05
N LYS A 231 -6.88 -23.95 -21.35
CA LYS A 231 -7.43 -25.23 -20.85
C LYS A 231 -7.22 -25.43 -19.36
N ASP A 232 -6.17 -24.83 -18.78
CA ASP A 232 -5.81 -25.00 -17.38
C ASP A 232 -6.68 -24.15 -16.44
N LYS A 233 -7.58 -23.31 -16.98
CA LYS A 233 -8.63 -22.63 -16.19
C LYS A 233 -9.56 -23.60 -15.46
N SER A 234 -9.62 -24.87 -15.88
CA SER A 234 -10.37 -25.92 -15.18
C SER A 234 -9.84 -26.23 -13.78
N TYR A 235 -8.64 -25.76 -13.43
CA TYR A 235 -8.06 -25.88 -12.09
C TYR A 235 -8.53 -24.80 -11.12
N PHE A 236 -9.28 -23.79 -11.59
CA PHE A 236 -9.73 -22.69 -10.75
C PHE A 236 -10.91 -23.12 -9.88
N ILE A 237 -10.81 -22.86 -8.59
CA ILE A 237 -11.82 -23.17 -7.58
C ILE A 237 -12.24 -21.86 -6.91
N PRO A 238 -13.39 -21.28 -7.31
CA PRO A 238 -13.90 -20.08 -6.67
C PRO A 238 -14.32 -20.37 -5.23
N ILE A 239 -13.96 -19.47 -4.32
CA ILE A 239 -14.29 -19.58 -2.90
C ILE A 239 -15.34 -18.56 -2.46
N GLU A 240 -15.96 -18.86 -1.33
CA GLU A 240 -16.82 -17.94 -0.59
C GLU A 240 -16.07 -17.47 0.67
N LYS A 241 -16.06 -16.16 0.92
CA LYS A 241 -15.47 -15.60 2.15
C LYS A 241 -16.26 -16.06 3.37
N ARG A 242 -15.58 -16.21 4.51
CA ARG A 242 -16.10 -16.78 5.78
C ARG A 242 -16.52 -18.25 5.74
N LYS A 243 -16.31 -18.94 4.62
CA LYS A 243 -16.47 -20.39 4.52
C LYS A 243 -15.12 -21.07 4.70
N VAL A 244 -15.11 -22.15 5.49
CA VAL A 244 -13.92 -22.97 5.71
C VAL A 244 -13.84 -24.04 4.62
N TYR A 245 -12.67 -24.13 3.98
CA TYR A 245 -12.34 -25.13 2.98
C TYR A 245 -11.28 -26.07 3.53
N LYS A 246 -11.51 -27.37 3.45
CA LYS A 246 -10.52 -28.39 3.84
C LYS A 246 -9.67 -28.77 2.63
N ILE A 247 -8.36 -28.56 2.73
CA ILE A 247 -7.37 -28.79 1.67
C ILE A 247 -6.21 -29.53 2.31
N GLY A 248 -6.08 -30.83 2.04
CA GLY A 248 -5.13 -31.70 2.73
C GLY A 248 -5.32 -31.63 4.26
N ASP A 249 -4.25 -31.27 4.96
CA ASP A 249 -4.24 -31.11 6.43
C ASP A 249 -4.62 -29.70 6.90
N PHE A 250 -5.03 -28.83 5.98
CA PHE A 250 -5.33 -27.42 6.25
C PHE A 250 -6.84 -27.15 6.20
N GLU A 251 -7.33 -26.39 7.18
CA GLU A 251 -8.64 -25.73 7.14
C GLU A 251 -8.42 -24.24 6.86
N ILE A 252 -8.81 -23.77 5.69
CA ILE A 252 -8.55 -22.39 5.23
C ILE A 252 -9.86 -21.62 5.11
N GLU A 253 -9.90 -20.44 5.72
CA GLU A 253 -10.98 -19.48 5.59
C GLU A 253 -10.47 -18.15 5.03
N TRP A 254 -11.10 -17.66 3.99
CA TRP A 254 -10.84 -16.33 3.43
C TRP A 254 -11.69 -15.29 4.17
N MET A 255 -11.05 -14.22 4.63
CA MET A 255 -11.70 -13.11 5.32
C MET A 255 -11.51 -11.84 4.50
N HIS A 256 -12.54 -11.01 4.40
CA HIS A 256 -12.42 -9.78 3.64
C HIS A 256 -11.47 -8.79 4.31
N ILE A 257 -10.60 -8.19 3.51
CA ILE A 257 -9.73 -7.11 3.92
C ILE A 257 -9.70 -6.02 2.84
N THR A 258 -9.61 -4.76 3.25
CA THR A 258 -9.50 -3.64 2.31
C THR A 258 -8.07 -3.50 1.81
N HIS A 259 -7.92 -3.26 0.52
CA HIS A 259 -6.66 -2.98 -0.14
C HIS A 259 -6.89 -2.00 -1.31
N SER A 260 -5.92 -1.78 -2.20
CA SER A 260 -6.14 -0.96 -3.41
C SER A 260 -6.86 -1.70 -4.54
N ILE A 261 -7.09 -3.00 -4.40
CA ILE A 261 -7.94 -3.79 -5.30
C ILE A 261 -9.19 -4.27 -4.58
N ILE A 262 -10.29 -4.34 -5.31
CA ILE A 262 -11.51 -5.00 -4.86
C ILE A 262 -11.25 -6.48 -4.56
N ASP A 263 -12.07 -7.04 -3.68
CA ASP A 263 -12.12 -8.48 -3.39
C ASP A 263 -10.82 -9.09 -2.81
N ALA A 264 -9.96 -8.26 -2.22
CA ALA A 264 -8.81 -8.73 -1.46
C ALA A 264 -9.22 -9.54 -0.21
N SER A 265 -8.34 -10.46 0.18
CA SER A 265 -8.57 -11.42 1.28
C SER A 265 -7.35 -11.62 2.17
N SER A 266 -7.62 -11.70 3.46
CA SER A 266 -6.73 -12.34 4.44
C SER A 266 -7.12 -13.81 4.62
N LEU A 267 -6.19 -14.63 5.10
CA LEU A 267 -6.37 -16.06 5.28
C LEU A 267 -6.26 -16.43 6.76
N ALA A 268 -7.23 -17.20 7.25
CA ALA A 268 -7.10 -17.94 8.50
C ALA A 268 -6.85 -19.42 8.17
N ILE A 269 -5.65 -19.90 8.48
CA ILE A 269 -5.16 -21.23 8.13
C ILE A 269 -5.04 -22.04 9.41
N THR A 270 -5.92 -23.00 9.61
CA THR A 270 -5.94 -23.85 10.80
C THR A 270 -5.36 -25.22 10.49
N THR A 271 -4.47 -25.68 11.36
CA THR A 271 -3.86 -27.01 11.35
C THR A 271 -3.91 -27.59 12.76
N ASP A 272 -3.49 -28.83 12.93
CA ASP A 272 -3.33 -29.45 14.24
C ASP A 272 -2.29 -28.74 15.13
N ALA A 273 -1.38 -27.92 14.57
CA ALA A 273 -0.43 -27.13 15.34
C ALA A 273 -1.10 -25.87 15.96
N GLY A 274 -2.14 -25.36 15.31
CA GLY A 274 -2.84 -24.13 15.67
C GLY A 274 -3.25 -23.31 14.44
N THR A 275 -3.90 -22.18 14.69
CA THR A 275 -4.31 -21.24 13.64
C THR A 275 -3.22 -20.23 13.33
N ILE A 276 -2.91 -20.06 12.04
CA ILE A 276 -2.03 -19.05 11.48
C ILE A 276 -2.89 -18.04 10.73
N ILE A 277 -2.66 -16.75 10.93
CA ILE A 277 -3.29 -15.69 10.15
C ILE A 277 -2.27 -15.11 9.19
N HIS A 278 -2.60 -15.06 7.89
CA HIS A 278 -1.85 -14.33 6.87
C HIS A 278 -2.68 -13.12 6.43
N THR A 279 -2.21 -11.90 6.67
CA THR A 279 -3.00 -10.71 6.33
C THR A 279 -3.23 -10.57 4.84
N GLY A 280 -2.28 -11.04 4.03
CA GLY A 280 -2.12 -10.54 2.66
C GLY A 280 -1.77 -9.05 2.72
N ASP A 281 -1.93 -8.38 1.60
CA ASP A 281 -1.76 -6.93 1.55
C ASP A 281 -3.01 -6.25 2.05
N PHE A 282 -2.83 -5.22 2.88
CA PHE A 282 -3.97 -4.59 3.50
C PHE A 282 -3.77 -3.16 3.92
N LYS A 283 -4.88 -2.42 3.95
CA LYS A 283 -5.13 -1.29 4.83
C LYS A 283 -6.39 -1.56 5.65
N ILE A 284 -6.72 -0.67 6.58
CA ILE A 284 -8.01 -0.68 7.28
C ILE A 284 -8.76 0.58 6.86
N ASP A 285 -9.50 0.46 5.76
CA ASP A 285 -10.38 1.51 5.25
C ASP A 285 -11.79 1.34 5.83
N HIS A 286 -12.28 2.38 6.52
CA HIS A 286 -13.61 2.39 7.11
C HIS A 286 -14.71 2.88 6.15
N THR A 287 -14.31 3.51 5.04
CA THR A 287 -15.21 4.07 4.02
C THR A 287 -14.70 3.72 2.61
N PRO A 288 -14.48 2.42 2.30
CA PRO A 288 -14.00 2.00 0.99
C PRO A 288 -15.06 2.25 -0.09
N ILE A 289 -14.61 2.33 -1.35
CA ILE A 289 -15.46 2.76 -2.48
C ILE A 289 -16.56 1.74 -2.80
N ASP A 290 -16.29 0.46 -2.60
CA ASP A 290 -17.25 -0.64 -2.78
C ASP A 290 -18.17 -0.83 -1.56
N GLY A 291 -18.00 -0.05 -0.49
CA GLY A 291 -18.78 -0.15 0.74
C GLY A 291 -18.46 -1.38 1.59
N MET A 292 -17.41 -2.14 1.28
CA MET A 292 -17.02 -3.36 1.98
C MET A 292 -15.79 -3.12 2.87
N PRO A 293 -15.95 -2.83 4.18
CA PRO A 293 -14.83 -2.59 5.07
C PRO A 293 -14.13 -3.89 5.49
N THR A 294 -12.89 -3.77 5.99
CA THR A 294 -12.14 -4.89 6.57
C THR A 294 -12.95 -5.58 7.67
N ASP A 295 -12.94 -6.92 7.67
CA ASP A 295 -13.71 -7.74 8.60
C ASP A 295 -13.08 -7.82 10.01
N LEU A 296 -13.02 -6.67 10.71
CA LEU A 296 -12.39 -6.55 12.03
C LEU A 296 -13.00 -7.50 13.07
N HIS A 297 -14.30 -7.76 12.99
CA HIS A 297 -14.99 -8.70 13.88
C HIS A 297 -14.47 -10.13 13.68
N ARG A 298 -14.19 -10.54 12.45
CA ARG A 298 -13.67 -11.88 12.20
C ARG A 298 -12.23 -12.04 12.68
N PHE A 299 -11.38 -11.02 12.54
CA PHE A 299 -10.05 -11.01 13.15
C PHE A 299 -10.11 -11.09 14.68
N ALA A 300 -11.01 -10.33 15.31
CA ALA A 300 -11.22 -10.39 16.77
C ALA A 300 -11.64 -11.80 17.22
N HIS A 301 -12.56 -12.43 16.50
CA HIS A 301 -13.01 -13.80 16.78
C HIS A 301 -11.86 -14.82 16.76
N TYR A 302 -10.97 -14.77 15.76
CA TYR A 302 -9.78 -15.61 15.75
C TYR A 302 -8.81 -15.27 16.88
N GLY A 303 -8.61 -13.98 17.16
CA GLY A 303 -7.76 -13.55 18.28
C GLY A 303 -8.27 -13.98 19.64
N GLU A 304 -9.59 -14.12 19.82
CA GLU A 304 -10.20 -14.66 21.04
C GLU A 304 -10.08 -16.18 21.17
N LYS A 305 -10.11 -16.90 20.04
CA LYS A 305 -9.83 -18.35 19.98
C LYS A 305 -8.36 -18.67 20.27
N GLY A 306 -7.46 -17.75 19.92
CA GLY A 306 -6.02 -17.89 20.09
C GLY A 306 -5.33 -18.21 18.76
N VAL A 307 -4.39 -17.35 18.38
CA VAL A 307 -3.62 -17.46 17.12
C VAL A 307 -2.18 -17.84 17.42
N LEU A 308 -1.68 -18.86 16.72
CA LEU A 308 -0.32 -19.37 16.87
C LEU A 308 0.68 -18.40 16.24
N LEU A 309 0.45 -18.00 15.00
CA LEU A 309 1.34 -17.13 14.24
C LEU A 309 0.52 -16.10 13.45
N LEU A 310 1.03 -14.87 13.42
CA LEU A 310 0.59 -13.83 12.49
C LEU A 310 1.70 -13.53 11.49
N LEU A 311 1.34 -13.60 10.21
CA LEU A 311 2.11 -13.14 9.06
C LEU A 311 1.46 -11.85 8.57
N SER A 312 2.16 -10.72 8.63
CA SER A 312 1.55 -9.40 8.37
C SER A 312 2.39 -8.51 7.44
N ASP A 313 1.70 -7.84 6.50
CA ASP A 313 2.27 -6.84 5.58
C ASP A 313 2.99 -5.70 6.33
N SER A 314 4.23 -5.43 5.92
CA SER A 314 5.16 -4.48 6.54
C SER A 314 5.49 -3.26 5.67
N THR A 315 4.92 -3.17 4.47
CA THR A 315 5.28 -2.19 3.42
C THR A 315 5.34 -0.75 3.95
N ASN A 316 4.36 -0.36 4.76
CA ASN A 316 4.25 1.00 5.30
C ASN A 316 4.63 1.12 6.79
N SER A 317 5.44 0.21 7.34
CA SER A 317 5.78 0.21 8.77
C SER A 317 6.52 1.46 9.27
N TYR A 318 7.16 2.23 8.38
CA TYR A 318 7.75 3.53 8.72
C TYR A 318 6.74 4.69 8.73
N LYS A 319 5.57 4.52 8.11
CA LYS A 319 4.56 5.56 7.99
C LYS A 319 3.77 5.66 9.31
N PRO A 320 3.88 6.78 10.05
CA PRO A 320 3.09 6.97 11.28
C PRO A 320 1.62 7.21 10.95
N GLY A 321 0.76 7.07 11.96
CA GLY A 321 -0.67 7.34 11.82
C GLY A 321 -1.40 6.25 11.04
N ILE A 322 -2.41 6.68 10.27
CA ILE A 322 -3.30 5.85 9.47
C ILE A 322 -3.13 6.18 7.99
N THR A 323 -3.28 5.19 7.13
CA THR A 323 -3.45 5.41 5.70
C THR A 323 -4.86 5.97 5.45
N PRO A 324 -4.99 7.07 4.67
CA PRO A 324 -6.31 7.64 4.37
C PRO A 324 -7.26 6.63 3.70
N SER A 325 -8.55 6.90 3.78
CA SER A 325 -9.55 6.15 3.03
C SER A 325 -9.44 6.45 1.54
N GLU A 326 -9.78 5.48 0.68
CA GLU A 326 -9.89 5.70 -0.76
C GLU A 326 -10.93 6.79 -1.10
N SER A 327 -11.93 6.98 -0.24
CA SER A 327 -12.95 8.02 -0.39
C SER A 327 -12.38 9.45 -0.33
N THR A 328 -11.21 9.66 0.28
CA THR A 328 -10.60 10.99 0.38
C THR A 328 -10.11 11.53 -0.96
N VAL A 329 -9.98 10.66 -1.98
CA VAL A 329 -9.59 11.04 -3.35
C VAL A 329 -10.71 11.78 -4.07
N GLY A 330 -11.97 11.49 -3.75
CA GLY A 330 -13.15 12.05 -4.41
C GLY A 330 -13.20 13.58 -4.41
N PRO A 331 -13.07 14.26 -3.26
CA PRO A 331 -13.04 15.72 -3.21
C PRO A 331 -11.96 16.36 -4.09
N THR A 332 -10.77 15.76 -4.15
CA THR A 332 -9.67 16.27 -4.99
C THR A 332 -9.96 16.05 -6.47
N PHE A 333 -10.55 14.90 -6.83
CA PHE A 333 -11.03 14.66 -8.19
C PHE A 333 -12.10 15.67 -8.58
N ASP A 334 -13.06 15.95 -7.71
CA ASP A 334 -14.10 16.93 -7.96
C ASP A 334 -13.54 18.33 -8.25
N LYS A 335 -12.54 18.76 -7.48
CA LYS A 335 -11.82 20.02 -7.71
C LYS A 335 -11.09 20.05 -9.05
N ILE A 336 -10.39 18.96 -9.41
CA ILE A 336 -9.65 18.91 -10.67
C ILE A 336 -10.60 18.89 -11.87
N PHE A 337 -11.65 18.08 -11.83
CA PHE A 337 -12.61 17.95 -12.93
C PHE A 337 -13.42 19.24 -13.15
N SER A 338 -13.81 19.94 -12.08
CA SER A 338 -14.53 21.22 -12.19
C SER A 338 -13.67 22.36 -12.77
N GLN A 339 -12.35 22.31 -12.60
CA GLN A 339 -11.41 23.32 -13.11
C GLN A 339 -10.86 23.00 -14.51
N ALA A 340 -10.98 21.75 -14.97
CA ALA A 340 -10.44 21.28 -16.23
C ALA A 340 -11.19 21.87 -17.43
N LYS A 341 -10.48 22.68 -18.24
CA LYS A 341 -11.03 23.33 -19.44
C LYS A 341 -11.01 22.45 -20.69
N GLY A 342 -10.04 21.53 -20.79
CA GLY A 342 -9.90 20.57 -21.90
C GLY A 342 -10.16 19.14 -21.45
N ARG A 343 -9.46 18.20 -22.08
CA ARG A 343 -9.56 16.77 -21.75
C ARG A 343 -8.96 16.52 -20.37
N VAL A 344 -9.55 15.58 -19.64
CA VAL A 344 -8.93 15.03 -18.43
C VAL A 344 -8.28 13.71 -18.80
N ILE A 345 -7.00 13.54 -18.47
CA ILE A 345 -6.24 12.31 -18.72
C ILE A 345 -5.75 11.78 -17.38
N MET A 346 -6.36 10.71 -16.88
CA MET A 346 -5.95 10.08 -15.63
C MET A 346 -5.11 8.83 -15.89
N SER A 347 -3.92 8.77 -15.28
CA SER A 347 -3.08 7.59 -15.26
C SER A 347 -3.02 6.96 -13.88
N THR A 348 -3.20 5.64 -13.80
CA THR A 348 -3.09 4.87 -12.55
C THR A 348 -2.70 3.41 -12.84
N PHE A 349 -2.49 2.62 -11.79
CA PHE A 349 -2.26 1.18 -11.91
C PHE A 349 -3.50 0.49 -12.48
N SER A 350 -3.30 -0.41 -13.44
CA SER A 350 -4.39 -1.19 -14.07
C SER A 350 -5.16 -2.06 -13.09
N SER A 351 -4.54 -2.44 -11.97
CA SER A 351 -5.16 -3.23 -10.90
C SER A 351 -5.98 -2.40 -9.90
N ASN A 352 -5.80 -1.07 -9.85
CA ASN A 352 -6.54 -0.21 -8.92
C ASN A 352 -7.93 0.14 -9.49
N ILE A 353 -8.82 -0.85 -9.44
CA ILE A 353 -10.20 -0.75 -9.96
C ILE A 353 -11.01 0.31 -9.20
N HIS A 354 -10.79 0.48 -7.88
CA HIS A 354 -11.43 1.56 -7.11
C HIS A 354 -11.13 2.92 -7.72
N ARG A 355 -9.86 3.19 -8.05
CA ARG A 355 -9.44 4.48 -8.63
C ARG A 355 -9.99 4.70 -10.02
N VAL A 356 -9.93 3.67 -10.87
CA VAL A 356 -10.51 3.71 -12.23
C VAL A 356 -12.00 3.99 -12.15
N TYR A 357 -12.72 3.28 -11.27
CA TYR A 357 -14.16 3.48 -11.07
C TYR A 357 -14.48 4.90 -10.58
N GLN A 358 -13.76 5.42 -9.58
CA GLN A 358 -13.93 6.79 -9.11
C GLN A 358 -13.75 7.81 -10.23
N ALA A 359 -12.73 7.65 -11.08
CA ALA A 359 -12.49 8.56 -12.19
C ALA A 359 -13.62 8.53 -13.21
N ILE A 360 -14.12 7.33 -13.54
CA ILE A 360 -15.25 7.16 -14.45
C ILE A 360 -16.51 7.82 -13.88
N GLN A 361 -16.79 7.63 -12.59
CA GLN A 361 -17.94 8.27 -11.91
C GLN A 361 -17.85 9.80 -11.97
N HIS A 362 -16.65 10.37 -11.78
CA HIS A 362 -16.46 11.81 -11.96
C HIS A 362 -16.58 12.23 -13.43
N GLY A 363 -16.09 11.43 -14.37
CA GLY A 363 -16.32 11.62 -15.80
C GLY A 363 -17.81 11.74 -16.11
N ILE A 364 -18.62 10.81 -15.64
CA ILE A 364 -20.09 10.83 -15.80
C ILE A 364 -20.69 12.07 -15.15
N LYS A 365 -20.31 12.39 -13.89
CA LYS A 365 -20.80 13.57 -13.16
C LYS A 365 -20.58 14.88 -13.92
N TYR A 366 -19.47 15.00 -14.63
CA TYR A 366 -19.11 16.17 -15.43
C TYR A 366 -19.43 16.02 -16.92
N ASN A 367 -20.34 15.10 -17.29
CA ASN A 367 -20.82 14.84 -18.66
C ASN A 367 -19.73 14.50 -19.67
N ARG A 368 -18.64 13.86 -19.23
CA ARG A 368 -17.56 13.41 -20.10
C ARG A 368 -17.80 12.00 -20.62
N LYS A 369 -17.49 11.77 -21.89
CA LYS A 369 -17.30 10.46 -22.50
C LYS A 369 -15.99 9.85 -22.04
N VAL A 370 -15.97 8.54 -21.84
CA VAL A 370 -14.85 7.84 -21.23
C VAL A 370 -14.12 7.01 -22.28
N CYS A 371 -12.82 7.23 -22.44
CA CYS A 371 -11.96 6.33 -23.21
C CYS A 371 -10.99 5.66 -22.24
N VAL A 372 -11.04 4.34 -22.13
CA VAL A 372 -10.02 3.57 -21.42
C VAL A 372 -8.94 3.18 -22.42
N ILE A 373 -7.68 3.44 -22.09
CA ILE A 373 -6.53 3.12 -22.97
C ILE A 373 -5.53 2.28 -22.19
N GLY A 374 -5.42 1.01 -22.58
CA GLY A 374 -4.44 0.09 -22.05
C GLY A 374 -5.07 -1.27 -21.84
N ARG A 375 -4.58 -2.27 -22.59
CA ARG A 375 -5.16 -3.62 -22.65
C ARG A 375 -5.39 -4.26 -21.28
N SER A 376 -4.44 -4.12 -20.35
CA SER A 376 -4.57 -4.67 -19.00
C SER A 376 -5.70 -3.98 -18.21
N MET A 377 -5.79 -2.66 -18.30
CA MET A 377 -6.83 -1.88 -17.61
C MET A 377 -8.22 -2.10 -18.20
N GLU A 378 -8.35 -2.12 -19.53
CA GLU A 378 -9.59 -2.45 -20.24
C GLU A 378 -10.13 -3.82 -19.79
N ARG A 379 -9.27 -4.84 -19.81
CA ARG A 379 -9.62 -6.20 -19.40
C ARG A 379 -10.03 -6.30 -17.93
N ASN A 380 -9.27 -5.67 -17.03
CA ASN A 380 -9.60 -5.70 -15.60
C ASN A 380 -10.94 -5.00 -15.32
N LEU A 381 -11.23 -3.91 -16.04
CA LEU A 381 -12.50 -3.21 -15.95
C LEU A 381 -13.65 -4.07 -16.48
N ASP A 382 -13.50 -4.71 -17.64
CA ASP A 382 -14.50 -5.62 -18.19
C ASP A 382 -14.80 -6.78 -17.23
N ILE A 383 -13.77 -7.42 -16.65
CA ILE A 383 -13.96 -8.48 -15.63
C ILE A 383 -14.77 -7.94 -14.45
N ALA A 384 -14.42 -6.76 -13.93
CA ALA A 384 -15.10 -6.20 -12.78
C ALA A 384 -16.58 -5.87 -13.07
N ILE A 385 -16.91 -5.44 -14.30
CA ILE A 385 -18.28 -5.25 -14.77
C ILE A 385 -19.01 -6.59 -14.90
N GLU A 386 -18.40 -7.57 -15.57
CA GLU A 386 -18.99 -8.89 -15.82
C GLU A 386 -19.29 -9.67 -14.55
N LEU A 387 -18.41 -9.57 -13.55
CA LEU A 387 -18.59 -10.17 -12.23
C LEU A 387 -19.54 -9.36 -11.32
N GLY A 388 -19.97 -8.17 -11.75
CA GLY A 388 -20.93 -7.34 -11.02
C GLY A 388 -20.34 -6.55 -9.84
N TYR A 389 -19.02 -6.40 -9.75
CA TYR A 389 -18.39 -5.56 -8.71
C TYR A 389 -18.56 -4.07 -8.98
N ILE A 390 -18.70 -3.69 -10.24
CA ILE A 390 -18.95 -2.30 -10.66
C ILE A 390 -20.10 -2.25 -11.64
N ASN A 391 -20.93 -1.22 -11.52
CA ASN A 391 -22.05 -0.98 -12.43
C ASN A 391 -21.79 0.29 -13.25
N LEU A 392 -21.52 0.10 -14.54
CA LEU A 392 -21.25 1.18 -15.48
C LEU A 392 -22.04 0.94 -16.77
N ASP A 393 -22.71 1.97 -17.27
CA ASP A 393 -23.39 1.91 -18.56
C ASP A 393 -22.37 1.88 -19.69
N ARG A 394 -22.37 0.81 -20.51
CA ARG A 394 -21.41 0.67 -21.62
C ARG A 394 -21.47 1.83 -22.63
N ARG A 395 -22.58 2.58 -22.72
CA ARG A 395 -22.76 3.72 -23.64
C ARG A 395 -21.94 4.97 -23.29
N ILE A 396 -21.34 5.01 -22.10
CA ILE A 396 -20.44 6.10 -21.71
C ILE A 396 -19.07 5.96 -22.37
N PHE A 397 -18.69 4.73 -22.73
CA PHE A 397 -17.39 4.44 -23.30
C PHE A 397 -17.34 4.76 -24.78
N ILE A 398 -16.21 5.31 -25.22
CA ILE A 398 -15.89 5.59 -26.62
C ILE A 398 -14.53 4.97 -26.94
N ASP A 399 -14.35 4.58 -28.20
CA ASP A 399 -13.08 4.02 -28.63
C ASP A 399 -12.01 5.13 -28.85
N PRO A 400 -10.70 4.80 -28.79
CA PRO A 400 -9.64 5.79 -28.98
C PRO A 400 -9.72 6.57 -30.31
N HIS A 401 -10.20 5.93 -31.37
CA HIS A 401 -10.33 6.56 -32.69
C HIS A 401 -11.51 7.55 -32.77
N GLU A 402 -12.43 7.52 -31.80
CA GLU A 402 -13.60 8.38 -31.74
C GLU A 402 -13.39 9.64 -30.90
N ILE A 403 -12.30 9.72 -30.15
CA ILE A 403 -11.98 10.86 -29.26
C ILE A 403 -12.10 12.20 -30.00
N ASN A 404 -11.62 12.27 -31.25
CA ASN A 404 -11.64 13.50 -32.04
C ASN A 404 -13.04 13.91 -32.55
N LYS A 405 -14.07 13.08 -32.34
CA LYS A 405 -15.47 13.41 -32.68
C LYS A 405 -16.15 14.25 -31.58
N TYR A 406 -15.53 14.36 -30.40
CA TYR A 406 -16.08 15.07 -29.24
C TYR A 406 -15.24 16.30 -28.90
N ASP A 407 -15.87 17.27 -28.24
CA ASP A 407 -15.16 18.43 -27.71
C ASP A 407 -14.21 18.02 -26.58
N ASP A 408 -13.04 18.67 -26.48
CA ASP A 408 -12.01 18.31 -25.50
C ASP A 408 -12.53 18.31 -24.05
N LYS A 409 -13.39 19.27 -23.70
CA LYS A 409 -14.00 19.39 -22.36
C LYS A 409 -14.94 18.23 -22.01
N ASP A 410 -15.41 17.48 -23.01
CA ASP A 410 -16.37 16.39 -22.85
C ASP A 410 -15.67 15.02 -22.89
N VAL A 411 -14.34 14.97 -22.78
CA VAL A 411 -13.58 13.69 -22.83
C VAL A 411 -12.79 13.47 -21.54
N LEU A 412 -12.89 12.24 -21.02
CA LEU A 412 -12.04 11.66 -20.00
C LEU A 412 -11.27 10.49 -20.63
N ILE A 413 -9.95 10.49 -20.51
CA ILE A 413 -9.09 9.36 -20.87
C ILE A 413 -8.57 8.74 -19.58
N VAL A 414 -8.80 7.44 -19.38
CA VAL A 414 -8.22 6.67 -18.27
C VAL A 414 -7.20 5.72 -18.84
N THR A 415 -5.95 5.79 -18.39
CA THR A 415 -4.82 5.12 -19.03
C THR A 415 -3.87 4.46 -18.04
N THR A 416 -3.10 3.48 -18.53
CA THR A 416 -1.92 2.98 -17.83
C THR A 416 -0.70 3.91 -18.04
N GLY A 417 0.41 3.62 -17.36
CA GLY A 417 1.68 4.34 -17.52
C GLY A 417 2.05 5.24 -16.37
N SER A 418 1.54 4.96 -15.17
CA SER A 418 1.75 5.81 -14.00
C SER A 418 3.17 5.70 -13.41
N GLN A 419 3.95 4.69 -13.82
CA GLN A 419 5.35 4.50 -13.40
C GLN A 419 6.36 4.97 -14.47
N GLY A 420 5.87 5.54 -15.59
CA GLY A 420 6.74 6.03 -16.67
C GLY A 420 7.28 4.91 -17.55
N GLU A 421 6.59 3.77 -17.63
CA GLU A 421 6.95 2.63 -18.47
C GLU A 421 6.96 3.06 -19.95
N SER A 422 8.06 2.83 -20.66
CA SER A 422 8.29 3.34 -22.03
C SER A 422 7.23 2.85 -23.04
N MET A 423 6.71 1.66 -22.85
CA MET A 423 5.67 1.06 -23.70
C MET A 423 4.24 1.40 -23.26
N SER A 424 4.07 2.16 -22.17
CA SER A 424 2.75 2.53 -21.68
C SER A 424 2.05 3.54 -22.59
N ALA A 425 0.72 3.57 -22.47
CA ALA A 425 -0.10 4.48 -23.25
C ALA A 425 0.18 5.96 -22.87
N LEU A 426 0.35 6.30 -21.60
CA LEU A 426 0.71 7.66 -21.20
C LEU A 426 2.07 8.09 -21.76
N TYR A 427 3.08 7.22 -21.72
CA TYR A 427 4.41 7.54 -22.24
C TYR A 427 4.35 7.84 -23.74
N ARG A 428 3.69 6.97 -24.52
CA ARG A 428 3.48 7.18 -25.96
C ARG A 428 2.69 8.44 -26.28
N MET A 429 1.71 8.80 -25.44
CA MET A 429 0.99 10.07 -25.59
C MET A 429 1.93 11.26 -25.35
N ALA A 430 2.75 11.19 -24.31
CA ALA A 430 3.71 12.24 -23.93
C ALA A 430 4.82 12.45 -24.98
N THR A 431 5.28 11.38 -25.64
CA THR A 431 6.30 11.43 -26.70
C THR A 431 5.74 11.63 -28.11
N ASN A 432 4.42 11.85 -28.25
CA ASN A 432 3.75 12.04 -29.54
C ASN A 432 3.78 10.80 -30.47
N GLU A 433 3.93 9.60 -29.90
CA GLU A 433 3.99 8.32 -30.62
C GLU A 433 2.66 7.54 -30.55
N HIS A 434 1.72 7.94 -29.70
CA HIS A 434 0.43 7.26 -29.59
C HIS A 434 -0.45 7.53 -30.83
N ARG A 435 -0.98 6.47 -31.44
CA ARG A 435 -1.67 6.50 -32.74
C ARG A 435 -2.85 7.47 -32.81
N HIS A 436 -3.62 7.60 -31.73
CA HIS A 436 -4.90 8.30 -31.72
C HIS A 436 -4.93 9.55 -30.84
N VAL A 437 -3.98 9.70 -29.91
CA VAL A 437 -4.03 10.72 -28.87
C VAL A 437 -2.68 11.39 -28.77
N ARG A 438 -2.68 12.72 -28.91
CA ARG A 438 -1.52 13.58 -28.69
C ARG A 438 -1.84 14.53 -27.55
N ILE A 439 -0.88 14.81 -26.67
CA ILE A 439 -1.07 15.76 -25.58
C ILE A 439 -1.26 17.16 -26.15
N LYS A 440 -2.24 17.89 -25.61
CA LYS A 440 -2.57 19.28 -25.95
C LYS A 440 -2.26 20.19 -24.75
N PRO A 441 -1.94 21.48 -24.97
CA PRO A 441 -1.74 22.43 -23.88
C PRO A 441 -2.96 22.65 -22.97
N THR A 442 -4.17 22.31 -23.45
CA THR A 442 -5.42 22.42 -22.69
C THR A 442 -5.71 21.19 -21.84
N ASP A 443 -4.92 20.12 -21.93
CA ASP A 443 -5.14 18.89 -21.19
C ASP A 443 -4.82 19.07 -19.70
N GLN A 444 -5.67 18.47 -18.87
CA GLN A 444 -5.43 18.28 -17.45
C GLN A 444 -5.06 16.81 -17.21
N ILE A 445 -3.83 16.56 -16.82
CA ILE A 445 -3.30 15.23 -16.55
C ILE A 445 -3.35 14.98 -15.04
N ILE A 446 -3.75 13.78 -14.64
CA ILE A 446 -3.79 13.32 -13.26
C ILE A 446 -2.94 12.05 -13.17
N ILE A 447 -1.79 12.12 -12.50
CA ILE A 447 -0.99 10.92 -12.21
C ILE A 447 -1.39 10.42 -10.82
N SER A 448 -2.31 9.46 -10.82
CA SER A 448 -3.00 8.94 -9.65
C SER A 448 -2.29 7.68 -9.12
N ALA A 449 -0.99 7.80 -8.88
CA ALA A 449 -0.12 6.76 -8.33
C ALA A 449 1.09 7.41 -7.65
N LYS A 450 1.79 6.66 -6.81
CA LYS A 450 3.13 7.02 -6.32
C LYS A 450 4.17 6.26 -7.13
N ALA A 451 5.31 6.90 -7.42
CA ALA A 451 6.47 6.21 -7.95
C ALA A 451 6.89 5.07 -7.00
N ILE A 452 7.00 3.86 -7.54
CA ILE A 452 7.62 2.73 -6.85
C ILE A 452 9.12 3.04 -6.73
N PRO A 453 9.77 2.71 -5.60
CA PRO A 453 11.22 2.82 -5.47
C PRO A 453 11.95 2.17 -6.66
N GLY A 454 12.84 2.93 -7.32
CA GLY A 454 13.53 2.51 -8.54
C GLY A 454 12.91 3.07 -9.84
N ASN A 455 11.67 3.57 -9.81
CA ASN A 455 11.00 4.14 -10.98
C ASN A 455 10.97 5.69 -10.96
N GLU A 456 11.56 6.34 -9.97
CA GLU A 456 11.51 7.81 -9.82
C GLU A 456 12.06 8.55 -11.04
N ALA A 457 13.14 8.05 -11.64
CA ALA A 457 13.73 8.64 -12.83
C ALA A 457 12.79 8.56 -14.05
N SER A 458 12.12 7.42 -14.22
CA SER A 458 11.14 7.20 -15.30
C SER A 458 9.90 8.07 -15.13
N VAL A 459 9.37 8.19 -13.91
CA VAL A 459 8.25 9.10 -13.59
C VAL A 459 8.65 10.57 -13.81
N SER A 460 9.86 10.96 -13.40
CA SER A 460 10.38 12.31 -13.66
C SER A 460 10.51 12.61 -15.15
N ARG A 461 10.97 11.63 -15.95
CA ARG A 461 11.09 11.77 -17.41
C ARG A 461 9.74 12.01 -18.09
N ILE A 462 8.70 11.25 -17.72
CA ILE A 462 7.37 11.43 -18.31
C ILE A 462 6.74 12.76 -17.88
N LEU A 463 6.90 13.18 -16.62
CA LEU A 463 6.49 14.52 -16.17
C LEU A 463 7.11 15.63 -17.03
N ASN A 464 8.40 15.53 -17.32
CA ASN A 464 9.09 16.48 -18.18
C ASN A 464 8.50 16.53 -19.60
N PHE A 465 8.16 15.39 -20.21
CA PHE A 465 7.53 15.37 -21.54
C PHE A 465 6.15 16.02 -21.52
N LEU A 466 5.33 15.72 -20.50
CA LEU A 466 3.99 16.27 -20.35
C LEU A 466 4.00 17.79 -20.16
N ILE A 467 4.89 18.29 -19.30
CA ILE A 467 5.04 19.72 -19.04
C ILE A 467 5.60 20.43 -20.29
N LYS A 468 6.56 19.82 -21.01
CA LYS A 468 7.07 20.35 -22.28
C LYS A 468 5.99 20.44 -23.36
N ALA A 469 5.04 19.52 -23.37
CA ALA A 469 3.88 19.57 -24.26
C ALA A 469 2.85 20.66 -23.87
N GLY A 470 3.07 21.36 -22.74
CA GLY A 470 2.25 22.46 -22.26
C GLY A 470 1.04 22.04 -21.42
N ALA A 471 0.92 20.75 -21.07
CA ALA A 471 -0.21 20.26 -20.28
C ALA A 471 -0.08 20.62 -18.79
N SER A 472 -1.23 20.78 -18.13
CA SER A 472 -1.31 20.90 -16.67
C SER A 472 -1.23 19.50 -16.05
N VAL A 473 -0.36 19.30 -15.06
CA VAL A 473 -0.17 17.99 -14.43
C VAL A 473 -0.45 18.06 -12.94
N ALA A 474 -1.45 17.31 -12.48
CA ALA A 474 -1.70 17.04 -11.07
C ALA A 474 -0.95 15.76 -10.66
N TYR A 475 0.07 15.92 -9.82
CA TYR A 475 0.88 14.85 -9.24
C TYR A 475 1.07 15.08 -7.73
N GLN A 476 2.30 15.10 -7.22
CA GLN A 476 2.64 15.24 -5.80
C GLN A 476 2.19 16.55 -5.14
N ASP A 477 1.95 17.61 -5.92
CA ASP A 477 1.42 18.88 -5.41
C ASP A 477 -0.02 18.74 -4.86
N PHE A 478 -0.70 17.65 -5.19
CA PHE A 478 -1.97 17.24 -4.62
C PHE A 478 -1.78 15.89 -3.90
N SER A 479 -1.26 15.92 -2.67
CA SER A 479 -1.01 14.70 -1.87
C SER A 479 -2.23 13.78 -1.68
N GLU A 480 -3.42 14.27 -1.99
CA GLU A 480 -4.72 13.59 -1.85
C GLU A 480 -5.17 12.81 -3.10
N ILE A 481 -4.48 12.92 -4.25
CA ILE A 481 -4.86 12.18 -5.47
C ILE A 481 -4.36 10.73 -5.49
N HIS A 482 -3.62 10.30 -4.47
CA HIS A 482 -3.16 8.93 -4.29
C HIS A 482 -3.18 8.54 -2.82
N VAL A 483 -3.56 7.29 -2.59
CA VAL A 483 -3.67 6.66 -1.28
C VAL A 483 -3.05 5.29 -1.44
N SER A 484 -2.20 4.91 -0.49
CA SER A 484 -1.54 3.61 -0.50
C SER A 484 -2.56 2.50 -0.22
N GLY A 485 -2.35 1.32 -0.81
CA GLY A 485 -3.09 0.12 -0.45
C GLY A 485 -2.68 -0.48 0.89
N HIS A 486 -1.55 -0.05 1.49
CA HIS A 486 -0.93 -0.71 2.64
C HIS A 486 -1.11 0.08 3.96
N ALA A 487 -1.25 -0.68 5.05
CA ALA A 487 -1.52 -0.22 6.40
C ALA A 487 -0.35 0.59 6.96
N ALA A 488 -0.65 1.78 7.48
CA ALA A 488 0.31 2.52 8.29
C ALA A 488 0.40 1.94 9.71
N MET A 489 1.30 2.48 10.52
CA MET A 489 1.65 1.92 11.82
C MET A 489 0.46 1.74 12.78
N GLU A 490 -0.54 2.64 12.81
CA GLU A 490 -1.68 2.49 13.72
C GLU A 490 -2.63 1.36 13.30
N GLU A 491 -2.77 1.12 12.00
CA GLU A 491 -3.55 0.00 11.46
C GLU A 491 -2.84 -1.34 11.71
N GLN A 492 -1.50 -1.37 11.58
CA GLN A 492 -0.67 -2.51 11.98
C GLN A 492 -0.84 -2.83 13.48
N LYS A 493 -0.81 -1.81 14.35
CA LYS A 493 -1.07 -1.96 15.79
C LYS A 493 -2.47 -2.50 16.06
N LEU A 494 -3.48 -2.00 15.35
CA LEU A 494 -4.85 -2.49 15.48
C LEU A 494 -4.93 -3.98 15.12
N MET A 495 -4.34 -4.40 14.01
CA MET A 495 -4.28 -5.80 13.60
C MET A 495 -3.63 -6.69 14.67
N LEU A 496 -2.46 -6.28 15.18
CA LEU A 496 -1.75 -6.97 16.27
C LEU A 496 -2.60 -7.07 17.54
N ARG A 497 -3.38 -6.03 17.88
CA ARG A 497 -4.24 -5.99 19.08
C ARG A 497 -5.53 -6.78 18.94
N LEU A 498 -6.05 -6.95 17.72
CA LEU A 498 -7.18 -7.84 17.46
C LEU A 498 -6.74 -9.30 17.54
N ILE A 499 -5.63 -9.64 16.87
CA ILE A 499 -5.17 -11.02 16.70
C ILE A 499 -4.44 -11.56 17.94
N LYS A 500 -3.60 -10.75 18.58
CA LYS A 500 -2.82 -11.13 19.78
C LYS A 500 -2.10 -12.48 19.61
N PRO A 501 -1.23 -12.61 18.60
CA PRO A 501 -0.66 -13.88 18.25
C PRO A 501 0.42 -14.32 19.25
N LYS A 502 0.68 -15.63 19.35
CA LYS A 502 1.81 -16.14 20.13
C LYS A 502 3.14 -15.75 19.49
N PHE A 503 3.27 -16.00 18.18
CA PHE A 503 4.41 -15.68 17.35
C PHE A 503 4.04 -14.63 16.30
N PHE A 504 5.01 -13.83 15.90
CA PHE A 504 4.82 -12.81 14.88
C PHE A 504 5.94 -12.88 13.85
N MET A 505 5.59 -12.90 12.58
CA MET A 505 6.53 -12.86 11.47
C MET A 505 6.09 -11.75 10.52
N PRO A 506 6.69 -10.56 10.59
CA PRO A 506 6.47 -9.53 9.59
C PRO A 506 6.91 -10.02 8.21
N VAL A 507 6.07 -9.78 7.20
CA VAL A 507 6.29 -10.15 5.79
C VAL A 507 5.98 -8.97 4.87
N HIS A 508 6.18 -9.12 3.57
CA HIS A 508 5.92 -8.11 2.54
C HIS A 508 6.70 -6.80 2.81
N GLY A 509 7.99 -6.82 2.50
CA GLY A 509 8.85 -5.64 2.57
C GLY A 509 10.34 -5.96 2.72
N GLU A 510 11.16 -4.95 2.44
CA GLU A 510 12.60 -5.01 2.70
C GLU A 510 12.93 -5.24 4.19
N TYR A 511 14.18 -5.63 4.47
CA TYR A 511 14.64 -5.90 5.83
C TYR A 511 14.36 -4.77 6.83
N ASN A 512 14.50 -3.51 6.40
CA ASN A 512 14.21 -2.33 7.22
C ASN A 512 12.72 -2.27 7.63
N HIS A 513 11.79 -2.61 6.73
CA HIS A 513 10.35 -2.60 6.91
C HIS A 513 9.95 -3.68 7.92
N ILE A 514 10.38 -4.93 7.69
CA ILE A 514 10.07 -6.04 8.59
C ILE A 514 10.70 -5.83 9.98
N HIS A 515 11.92 -5.26 10.05
CA HIS A 515 12.52 -4.88 11.33
C HIS A 515 11.68 -3.79 12.01
N LYS A 516 11.22 -2.78 11.28
CA LYS A 516 10.37 -1.74 11.87
C LYS A 516 9.04 -2.30 12.37
N HIS A 517 8.42 -3.19 11.62
CA HIS A 517 7.18 -3.86 12.01
C HIS A 517 7.38 -4.73 13.25
N SER A 518 8.53 -5.40 13.40
CA SER A 518 8.88 -6.14 14.61
C SER A 518 8.86 -5.26 15.86
N GLN A 519 9.37 -4.02 15.77
CA GLN A 519 9.33 -3.06 16.87
C GLN A 519 7.89 -2.67 17.24
N THR A 520 7.02 -2.52 16.23
CA THR A 520 5.58 -2.29 16.43
C THR A 520 4.93 -3.49 17.12
N GLY A 521 5.30 -4.72 16.74
CA GLY A 521 4.91 -5.97 17.42
C GLY A 521 5.29 -5.99 18.89
N ILE A 522 6.54 -5.64 19.23
CA ILE A 522 7.02 -5.53 20.61
C ILE A 522 6.20 -4.48 21.38
N ALA A 523 5.97 -3.32 20.79
CA ALA A 523 5.16 -2.26 21.40
C ALA A 523 3.70 -2.70 21.64
N CYS A 524 3.18 -3.62 20.84
CA CYS A 524 1.86 -4.22 21.02
C CYS A 524 1.82 -5.37 22.02
N GLY A 525 2.97 -5.79 22.57
CA GLY A 525 3.07 -6.82 23.61
C GLY A 525 3.44 -8.20 23.12
N VAL A 526 3.86 -8.35 21.85
CA VAL A 526 4.47 -9.60 21.40
C VAL A 526 5.84 -9.74 22.06
N ASN A 527 6.14 -10.90 22.63
CA ASN A 527 7.45 -11.15 23.24
C ASN A 527 8.55 -11.07 22.17
N PRO A 528 9.64 -10.31 22.35
CA PRO A 528 10.71 -10.21 21.37
C PRO A 528 11.29 -11.58 20.93
N ARG A 529 11.27 -12.59 21.81
CA ARG A 529 11.73 -13.96 21.49
C ARG A 529 10.79 -14.73 20.57
N ASN A 530 9.57 -14.23 20.39
CA ASN A 530 8.54 -14.84 19.56
C ASN A 530 8.40 -14.13 18.21
N ILE A 531 9.31 -13.21 17.87
CA ILE A 531 9.28 -12.49 16.60
C ILE A 531 10.37 -13.06 15.68
N LEU A 532 9.98 -13.37 14.44
CA LEU A 532 10.83 -13.94 13.41
C LEU A 532 11.12 -12.90 12.34
N LEU A 533 12.39 -12.61 12.08
CA LEU A 533 12.84 -11.85 10.92
C LEU A 533 13.52 -12.84 9.97
N MET A 534 12.81 -13.23 8.92
CA MET A 534 13.29 -14.20 7.93
C MET A 534 13.67 -13.49 6.62
N SER A 535 14.46 -14.19 5.81
CA SER A 535 14.74 -13.88 4.41
C SER A 535 14.13 -14.95 3.50
N ASP A 536 14.04 -14.67 2.21
CA ASP A 536 13.62 -15.68 1.22
C ASP A 536 14.56 -16.90 1.26
N GLY A 537 13.96 -18.10 1.26
CA GLY A 537 14.64 -19.39 1.37
C GLY A 537 14.83 -19.89 2.81
N ASP A 538 14.67 -19.06 3.83
CA ASP A 538 14.70 -19.50 5.22
C ASP A 538 13.54 -20.49 5.49
N GLN A 539 13.77 -21.44 6.40
CA GLN A 539 12.73 -22.37 6.86
C GLN A 539 12.60 -22.31 8.37
N ILE A 540 11.36 -22.30 8.85
CA ILE A 540 11.07 -22.38 10.28
C ILE A 540 9.97 -23.39 10.55
N GLU A 541 10.14 -24.22 11.57
CA GLU A 541 9.07 -25.05 12.11
C GLU A 541 8.38 -24.36 13.28
N VAL A 542 7.08 -24.14 13.14
CA VAL A 542 6.24 -23.50 14.15
C VAL A 542 5.38 -24.54 14.84
N SER A 543 5.43 -24.57 16.16
CA SER A 543 4.57 -25.41 16.99
C SER A 543 4.11 -24.63 18.20
N GLN A 544 3.13 -25.17 18.92
CA GLN A 544 2.76 -24.60 20.21
C GLN A 544 3.91 -24.64 21.22
N ARG A 545 4.88 -25.56 21.12
CA ARG A 545 6.01 -25.64 22.06
C ARG A 545 7.06 -24.56 21.81
N GLY A 546 7.21 -24.14 20.55
CA GLY A 546 8.25 -23.21 20.16
C GLY A 546 8.49 -23.16 18.65
N LEU A 547 9.52 -22.42 18.30
CA LEU A 547 10.07 -22.26 16.96
C LEU A 547 11.34 -23.10 16.86
N ARG A 548 11.57 -23.78 15.74
CA ARG A 548 12.75 -24.62 15.49
C ARG A 548 13.33 -24.42 14.10
#